data_AF-A0AAX0S534-F1
#
_entry.id   AF-A0AAX0S534-F1
#
_cell.length_a   1.000
_cell.length_b   1.000
_cell.length_c   1.000
_cell.angle_alpha   90.00
_cell.angle_beta   90.00
_cell.angle_gamma   90.00
#
_symmetry.space_group_name_H-M   'P 1'
#
loop_
_entity.id
_entity.type
_entity.pdbx_description
1 polymer ?
#
loop_
_entity_poly.entity_id
_entity_poly.type
_entity_poly.pdbx_seq_one_letter_code
_entity_poly.pdbx_strand_id
1 'polypeptide(L)' 'MHVHRFVYVYTIFTADTAHLKETYQNMAPMPYDWNAEVLSDSYMRIRLLENAGVPVYFTHDPKDFAEFPRNGEWAD' A
#
# COMPACT_ATOMS: atom_id res chain seq x y z
N MET A 1 -23.20 7.32 -14.59
CA MET A 1 -22.05 7.38 -15.51
C MET A 1 -20.84 6.90 -14.72
N HIS A 2 -20.64 5.59 -14.65
CA HIS A 2 -19.51 4.99 -13.92
C HIS A 2 -18.36 4.86 -14.90
N VAL A 3 -17.35 5.71 -14.73
CA VAL A 3 -16.16 5.69 -15.57
C VAL A 3 -15.26 4.59 -15.00
N HIS A 4 -15.36 3.38 -15.55
CA HIS A 4 -14.39 2.32 -15.30
C HIS A 4 -13.08 2.76 -15.96
N ARG A 5 -12.18 3.31 -15.14
CA ARG A 5 -10.87 3.75 -15.59
C ARG A 5 -9.98 2.51 -15.70
N PHE A 6 -10.14 1.78 -16.80
CA PHE A 6 -9.22 0.72 -17.22
C PHE A 6 -7.90 1.36 -17.64
N VAL A 7 -7.03 1.60 -16.66
CA VAL A 7 -5.61 1.78 -16.88
C VAL A 7 -4.99 0.45 -16.43
N TYR A 8 -4.05 -0.10 -17.17
CA TYR A 8 -3.19 -1.17 -16.68
C TYR A 8 -2.35 -0.60 -15.53
N VAL A 9 -2.96 -0.47 -14.35
CA VAL A 9 -2.33 0.15 -13.19
C VAL A 9 -1.54 -0.95 -12.50
N TYR A 10 -0.22 -0.90 -12.63
CA TYR A 10 0.64 -1.64 -11.72
C TYR A 10 0.31 -1.16 -10.30
N THR A 11 -0.20 -2.05 -9.46
CA THR A 11 -0.51 -1.79 -8.05
C THR A 11 0.60 -2.36 -7.17
N ILE A 12 0.92 -1.68 -6.08
CA ILE A 12 1.89 -2.15 -5.09
C ILE A 12 1.13 -2.67 -3.87
N PHE A 13 1.40 -3.93 -3.53
CA PHE A 13 1.05 -4.52 -2.24
C PHE A 13 2.26 -4.45 -1.32
N THR A 14 2.18 -3.69 -0.23
CA THR A 14 3.35 -3.45 0.63
C THR A 14 3.65 -4.59 1.59
N ALA A 15 2.75 -5.57 1.70
CA ALA A 15 2.81 -6.62 2.71
C ALA A 15 3.06 -5.99 4.10
N ASP A 16 3.96 -6.57 4.87
CA ASP A 16 4.28 -6.12 6.23
C ASP A 16 5.34 -5.03 6.25
N THR A 17 5.62 -4.36 5.12
CA THR A 17 6.50 -3.17 5.14
C THR A 17 5.89 -2.09 6.03
N ALA A 18 4.57 -1.92 6.00
CA ALA A 18 3.84 -1.26 7.08
C ALA A 18 2.47 -1.94 7.22
N HIS A 19 1.95 -1.99 8.44
CA HIS A 19 0.60 -2.52 8.64
C HIS A 19 -0.48 -1.48 8.32
N LEU A 20 -0.26 -0.22 8.71
CA LEU A 20 -1.21 0.86 8.50
C LEU A 20 -0.61 1.91 7.58
N LYS A 21 -1.46 2.54 6.76
CA LYS A 21 -1.02 3.65 5.90
C LYS A 21 -0.47 4.80 6.74
N GLU A 22 -1.09 5.07 7.88
CA GLU A 22 -0.64 6.08 8.84
C GLU A 22 0.78 5.80 9.38
N THR A 23 1.12 4.54 9.69
CA THR A 23 2.46 4.21 10.21
C THR A 23 3.54 4.44 9.16
N TYR A 24 3.25 4.12 7.89
CA TYR A 24 4.13 4.44 6.76
C TYR A 24 4.27 5.96 6.56
N GLN A 25 3.16 6.70 6.61
CA GLN A 25 3.17 8.17 6.41
C GLN A 25 4.01 8.88 7.47
N ASN A 26 3.91 8.41 8.71
CA ASN A 26 4.65 8.92 9.87
C ASN A 26 6.08 8.38 9.98
N MET A 27 6.54 7.54 9.02
CA MET A 27 7.85 6.89 9.06
C MET A 27 8.08 6.14 10.38
N ALA A 28 7.04 5.51 10.92
CA ALA A 28 7.07 4.82 12.19
C ALA A 28 7.42 3.34 11.96
N PRO A 29 8.61 2.88 12.36
CA PRO A 29 8.94 1.46 12.38
C PRO A 29 8.12 0.73 13.46
N MET A 30 7.83 -0.53 13.21
CA MET A 30 7.19 -1.45 14.12
C MET A 30 8.21 -2.02 15.12
N PRO A 31 7.79 -2.39 16.35
CA PRO A 31 8.70 -2.92 17.38
C PRO A 31 9.42 -4.23 17.00
N TYR A 32 8.89 -4.95 16.00
CA TYR A 32 9.39 -6.24 15.53
C TYR A 32 10.09 -6.14 14.16
N ASP A 33 10.35 -4.94 13.66
CA ASP A 33 11.19 -4.78 12.48
C ASP A 33 12.62 -5.22 12.78
N TRP A 34 13.16 -6.06 11.89
CA TRP A 34 14.54 -6.53 12.01
C TRP A 34 15.55 -5.38 11.95
N ASN A 35 15.29 -4.36 11.12
CA ASN A 35 16.17 -3.20 10.94
C ASN A 35 15.37 -1.96 10.50
N ALA A 36 15.34 -0.92 11.36
CA ALA A 36 14.60 0.31 11.12
C ALA A 36 15.21 1.21 10.02
N GLU A 37 16.53 1.14 9.79
CA GLU A 37 17.20 1.92 8.73
C GLU A 37 16.82 1.36 7.34
N VAL A 38 16.92 0.04 7.19
CA VAL A 38 16.51 -0.66 5.95
C VAL A 38 15.01 -0.49 5.68
N LEU A 39 14.20 -0.49 6.73
CA LEU A 39 12.77 -0.19 6.62
C LEU A 39 12.54 1.25 6.13
N SER A 40 13.23 2.22 6.70
CA SER A 40 13.10 3.63 6.33
C SER A 40 13.44 3.85 4.85
N ASP A 41 14.47 3.17 4.35
CA ASP A 41 14.80 3.16 2.91
C ASP A 41 13.67 2.54 2.07
N SER A 42 13.03 1.48 2.58
CA SER A 42 11.91 0.83 1.91
C SER A 42 10.69 1.74 1.83
N TYR A 43 10.39 2.51 2.88
CA TYR A 43 9.37 3.56 2.86
C TYR A 43 9.67 4.63 1.80
N MET A 44 10.92 5.08 1.67
CA MET A 44 11.29 6.06 0.66
C MET A 44 11.10 5.53 -0.77
N ARG A 45 11.37 4.24 -1.00
CA ARG A 45 11.13 3.59 -2.30
C ARG A 45 9.64 3.48 -2.61
N ILE A 46 8.82 3.09 -1.64
CA ILE A 46 7.36 3.04 -1.78
C ILE A 46 6.81 4.44 -2.10
N ARG A 47 7.29 5.47 -1.38
CA ARG A 47 6.86 6.86 -1.59
C ARG A 47 7.20 7.39 -2.97
N LEU A 48 8.35 7.00 -3.52
CA LEU A 48 8.71 7.35 -4.90
C LEU A 48 7.70 6.80 -5.91
N LEU A 49 7.25 5.56 -5.70
CA LEU A 49 6.27 4.92 -6.58
C LEU A 49 4.86 5.52 -6.38
N GLU A 50 4.45 5.74 -5.14
CA GLU A 50 3.21 6.43 -4.78
C GLU A 50 3.13 7.82 -5.45
N ASN A 51 4.22 8.59 -5.37
CA ASN A 51 4.33 9.91 -6.01
C ASN A 51 4.29 9.85 -7.55
N ALA A 52 4.66 8.71 -8.15
CA ALA A 52 4.51 8.48 -9.59
C ALA A 52 3.06 8.14 -9.99
N GLY A 53 2.13 8.15 -9.03
CA GLY A 53 0.71 7.84 -9.25
C GLY A 53 0.39 6.35 -9.19
N VAL A 54 1.31 5.53 -8.70
CA VAL A 54 1.07 4.09 -8.49
C VAL A 54 0.27 3.91 -7.20
N PRO A 55 -0.91 3.24 -7.23
CA PRO A 55 -1.64 2.89 -6.02
C PRO A 55 -0.84 1.97 -5.12
N VAL A 56 -0.88 2.26 -3.82
CA VAL A 56 -0.20 1.51 -2.76
C VAL A 56 -1.23 1.06 -1.74
N TYR A 57 -1.28 -0.25 -1.49
CA TYR A 57 -2.19 -0.88 -0.53
C TYR A 57 -1.42 -1.54 0.61
N PHE A 58 -1.88 -1.30 1.83
CA PHE A 58 -1.34 -1.83 3.08
C PHE A 58 -2.22 -2.98 3.61
N THR A 59 -1.59 -4.09 3.99
CA THR A 59 -2.28 -5.36 4.32
C THR A 59 -3.26 -5.23 5.48
N HIS A 60 -2.96 -4.39 6.47
CA HIS A 60 -3.76 -4.24 7.68
C HIS A 60 -4.50 -2.90 7.76
N ASP A 61 -4.55 -2.13 6.67
CA ASP A 61 -5.32 -0.89 6.63
C ASP A 61 -6.77 -1.19 6.25
N PRO A 62 -7.76 -0.91 7.13
CA PRO A 62 -9.16 -1.23 6.85
C PRO A 62 -9.75 -0.47 5.66
N LYS A 63 -9.23 0.72 5.34
CA LYS A 63 -9.73 1.52 4.22
C LYS A 63 -9.25 0.90 2.90
N ASP A 64 -7.98 0.56 2.84
CA ASP A 64 -7.38 -0.14 1.70
C ASP A 64 -8.08 -1.49 1.46
N PHE A 65 -8.34 -2.26 2.52
CA PHE A 65 -9.06 -3.52 2.42
C PHE A 65 -10.50 -3.36 1.87
N ALA A 66 -11.19 -2.28 2.24
CA ALA A 66 -12.56 -2.02 1.81
C ALA A 66 -12.68 -1.65 0.31
N GLU A 67 -11.58 -1.29 -0.35
CA GLU A 67 -11.55 -1.01 -1.79
C GLU A 67 -11.53 -2.30 -2.64
N PHE A 68 -11.10 -3.43 -2.06
CA PHE A 68 -11.02 -4.68 -2.80
C PHE A 68 -12.40 -5.30 -3.06
N PRO A 69 -12.54 -6.03 -4.18
CA PRO A 69 -13.70 -6.88 -4.42
C PRO A 69 -13.95 -7.85 -3.27
N ARG A 70 -15.22 -8.18 -3.04
CA ARG A 70 -15.66 -9.03 -1.95
C ARG A 70 -16.66 -10.05 -2.48
N ASN A 71 -16.94 -11.07 -1.68
CA ASN A 71 -17.94 -12.10 -2.00
C ASN A 71 -17.62 -12.93 -3.26
N GLY A 72 -16.34 -13.22 -3.51
CA GLY A 72 -15.90 -14.06 -4.63
C GLY A 72 -15.75 -13.32 -5.97
N GLU A 73 -15.94 -12.00 -5.97
CA GLU A 73 -15.64 -11.15 -7.11
C GLU A 73 -14.12 -10.94 -7.24
N TRP A 74 -13.65 -10.77 -8.48
CA TRP A 74 -12.26 -10.46 -8.80
C TRP A 74 -12.18 -9.07 -9.44
N ALA A 75 -11.06 -8.38 -9.25
CA ALA A 75 -10.76 -7.13 -9.95
C ALA A 75 -10.17 -7.49 -11.32
N ASP A 76 -10.76 -6.98 -12.41
CA ASP A 76 -10.34 -7.18 -13.80
C ASP A 76 -9.45 -6.06 -14.34
#